data_AF-A0A0J6KE53-F1
#
_entry.id   AF-A0A0J6KE53-F1
#
_cell.length_a   1.000
_cell.length_b   1.000
_cell.length_c   1.000
_cell.angle_alpha   90.00
_cell.angle_beta   90.00
_cell.angle_gamma   90.00
#
_symmetry.space_group_name_H-M   'P 1'
#
loop_
_entity.id
_entity.type
_entity.pdbx_description
1 polymer ?
#
loop_
_entity_poly.entity_id
_entity_poly.type
_entity_poly.pdbx_seq_one_letter_code
_entity_poly.pdbx_strand_id
1 'polypeptide(L)' 'MTPTPLSPSALAALAKDAGFNFDAERLEAVAATLAFIRAEIARLDRLDLADTGAHPFNPDWS' A
#
# COMPACT_ATOMS: atom_id res chain seq x y z
N MET A 1 12.58 -1.52 3.30
CA MET A 1 11.93 -0.92 4.49
C MET A 1 10.80 -1.84 4.93
N THR A 2 10.70 -2.16 6.22
CA THR A 2 9.53 -2.87 6.76
C THR A 2 8.36 -1.90 6.87
N PRO A 3 7.17 -2.22 6.34
CA PRO A 3 6.03 -1.31 6.41
C PRO A 3 5.63 -1.11 7.88
N THR A 4 5.66 0.14 8.34
CA THR A 4 5.22 0.47 9.70
C THR A 4 3.70 0.25 9.81
N PRO A 5 3.23 -0.52 10.80
CA PRO A 5 1.80 -0.68 11.02
C PRO A 5 1.18 0.67 11.38
N LEU A 6 0.03 0.99 10.79
CA LEU A 6 -0.75 2.18 11.16
C LEU A 6 -1.37 1.95 12.54
N SER A 7 -1.27 2.93 13.43
CA SER A 7 -2.03 2.88 14.68
C SER A 7 -3.54 2.97 14.38
N PRO A 8 -4.40 2.37 15.22
CA PRO A 8 -5.85 2.48 15.06
C PRO A 8 -6.35 3.93 14.99
N SER A 9 -5.75 4.83 15.78
CA SER A 9 -6.06 6.26 15.77
C SER A 9 -5.68 6.96 14.47
N ALA A 10 -4.53 6.61 13.88
CA ALA A 10 -4.11 7.16 12.59
C ALA A 10 -5.02 6.66 11.46
N LEU A 11 -5.42 5.39 11.49
CA LEU A 11 -6.34 4.84 10.50
C LEU A 11 -7.74 5.49 10.59
N ALA A 12 -8.24 5.71 11.80
CA ALA A 12 -9.52 6.39 12.01
C ALA A 12 -9.49 7.84 11.51
N ALA A 13 -8.38 8.56 11.73
CA ALA A 13 -8.20 9.90 11.20
C ALA A 13 -8.19 9.92 9.66
N LEU A 14 -7.43 9.01 9.05
CA LEU A 14 -7.39 8.87 7.58
C LEU A 14 -8.75 8.51 6.98
N ALA A 15 -9.49 7.60 7.62
CA ALA A 15 -10.83 7.24 7.19
C ALA A 15 -11.75 8.47 7.22
N LYS A 16 -11.70 9.26 8.30
CA LYS A 16 -12.49 10.47 8.45
C LYS A 16 -12.13 11.54 7.41
N ASP A 17 -10.85 11.75 7.14
CA ASP A 17 -10.37 12.70 6.12
C ASP A 17 -10.81 12.27 4.72
N ALA A 18 -10.91 10.96 4.47
CA ALA A 18 -11.48 10.39 3.25
C ALA A 18 -13.02 10.38 3.23
N GLY A 19 -13.69 10.94 4.24
CA GLY A 19 -15.16 11.01 4.33
C GLY A 19 -15.84 9.72 4.80
N PHE A 20 -15.08 8.73 5.28
CA PHE A 20 -15.62 7.50 5.84
C PHE A 20 -15.75 7.61 7.36
N ASN A 21 -16.86 7.08 7.88
CA ASN A 21 -17.06 6.91 9.31
C ASN A 21 -17.22 5.42 9.59
N PHE A 22 -16.17 4.80 10.11
CA PHE A 22 -16.12 3.37 10.39
C PHE A 22 -16.23 3.12 11.89
N ASP A 23 -16.95 2.06 12.25
CA ASP A 23 -16.89 1.48 13.59
C ASP A 23 -15.56 0.76 13.83
N ALA A 24 -15.34 0.31 15.07
CA ALA A 24 -14.10 -0.35 15.47
C ALA A 24 -13.83 -1.64 14.69
N GLU A 25 -14.86 -2.45 14.44
CA GLU A 25 -14.74 -3.71 13.70
C GLU A 25 -14.30 -3.47 12.25
N ARG A 26 -14.91 -2.48 11.58
CA ARG A 26 -14.52 -2.08 10.23
C ARG A 26 -13.12 -1.49 10.20
N LEU A 27 -12.74 -0.70 11.20
CA LEU A 27 -11.37 -0.17 11.29
C LEU A 27 -10.33 -1.29 11.40
N GLU A 28 -10.60 -2.35 12.18
CA GLU A 28 -9.71 -3.51 12.26
C GLU A 28 -9.61 -4.25 10.93
N ALA A 29 -10.72 -4.49 10.24
CA ALA A 29 -10.73 -5.15 8.93
C ALA A 29 -9.96 -4.34 7.86
N VAL A 30 -10.13 -3.01 7.86
CA VAL A 30 -9.39 -2.11 6.97
C VAL A 30 -7.90 -2.11 7.32
N ALA A 31 -7.55 -2.11 8.61
CA ALA A 31 -6.15 -2.18 9.04
C ALA A 31 -5.46 -3.46 8.55
N ALA A 32 -6.11 -4.62 8.69
CA ALA A 32 -5.60 -5.90 8.23
C ALA A 32 -5.41 -5.92 6.70
N THR A 33 -6.38 -5.38 5.96
CA THR A 33 -6.33 -5.30 4.50
C THR A 33 -5.20 -4.38 4.03
N LEU A 34 -5.04 -3.21 4.66
CA LEU A 34 -3.94 -2.28 4.35
C LEU A 34 -2.58 -2.89 4.66
N ALA A 35 -2.45 -3.64 5.76
CA ALA A 35 -1.22 -4.35 6.10
C ALA A 35 -0.84 -5.37 5.03
N PHE A 36 -1.82 -6.14 4.54
CA PHE A 36 -1.62 -7.09 3.44
C PHE A 36 -1.16 -6.40 2.15
N ILE A 37 -1.87 -5.34 1.72
CA ILE A 37 -1.51 -4.60 0.49
C ILE A 37 -0.09 -4.05 0.59
N ARG A 38 0.30 -3.47 1.73
CA ARG A 38 1.65 -2.93 1.96
C ARG A 38 2.72 -4.03 1.90
N ALA A 39 2.43 -5.22 2.41
CA ALA A 39 3.34 -6.35 2.34
C ALA A 39 3.55 -6.80 0.89
N GLU A 40 2.49 -6.82 0.07
CA GLU A 40 2.59 -7.17 -1.34
C GLU A 40 3.34 -6.11 -2.15
N ILE A 41 3.11 -4.81 -1.91
CA ILE A 41 3.92 -3.74 -2.52
C ILE A 41 5.40 -3.93 -2.18
N ALA A 42 5.73 -4.16 -0.90
CA ALA A 42 7.12 -4.40 -0.49
C ALA A 42 7.71 -5.70 -1.06
N ARG A 43 6.89 -6.67 -1.46
CA ARG A 43 7.33 -7.87 -2.19
C ARG A 43 7.63 -7.52 -3.66
N LEU A 44 6.78 -6.73 -4.31
CA LEU A 44 6.97 -6.29 -5.70
C LEU A 44 8.19 -5.37 -5.84
N ASP A 45 8.36 -4.39 -4.95
CA ASP A 45 9.53 -3.49 -4.95
C ASP A 45 10.85 -4.26 -4.87
N ARG A 46 10.88 -5.37 -4.12
CA ARG A 46 12.06 -6.24 -4.02
C ARG A 46 12.32 -7.02 -5.31
N LEU A 47 11.28 -7.37 -6.07
CA LEU A 47 11.42 -8.03 -7.35
C LEU A 47 11.91 -7.05 -8.41
N ASP A 48 11.35 -5.84 -8.46
CA ASP A 48 11.76 -4.79 -9.41
C ASP A 48 13.25 -4.38 -9.20
N LEU A 49 13.69 -4.28 -7.95
CA LEU A 49 15.11 -4.05 -7.62
C LEU A 49 16.02 -5.23 -7.99
N ALA A 50 15.50 -6.46 -7.99
CA ALA A 50 16.26 -7.64 -8.42
C ALA A 50 16.31 -7.76 -9.96
N ASP A 51 15.35 -7.15 -10.66
CA ASP A 51 15.12 -7.27 -12.10
C ASP A 51 15.38 -5.93 -12.81
N THR A 52 16.47 -5.24 -12.43
CA THR A 52 16.89 -3.93 -12.96
C THR A 52 17.39 -3.97 -14.42
N GLY A 53 16.75 -4.78 -15.27
CA GLY A 53 16.57 -4.47 -16.67
C GLY A 53 15.40 -3.49 -16.83
N ALA A 54 15.56 -2.24 -16.37
CA ALA A 54 14.66 -1.17 -16.75
C ALA A 54 14.74 -1.01 -18.27
N HIS A 55 13.83 -1.66 -19.00
CA HIS A 55 13.70 -1.45 -20.43
C HIS A 55 13.20 -0.02 -20.62
N PRO A 56 14.01 0.88 -21.21
CA PRO A 56 13.48 2.19 -21.57
C PRO A 56 12.31 1.95 -22.52
N PHE A 57 11.16 2.52 -22.20
CA PHE A 57 10.04 2.59 -23.11
C PHE A 57 10.54 3.23 -24.42
N ASN A 58 10.67 2.43 -25.47
CA ASN A 58 11.02 2.89 -26.81
C ASN A 58 9.74 2.88 -27.67
N PRO A 59 9.03 4.02 -27.81
CA PRO A 59 7.94 4.13 -28.75
C PRO A 59 8.50 4.41 -30.15
N ASP A 60 9.26 3.47 -30.72
CA ASP A 60 9.55 3.49 -32.15
C ASP A 60 8.30 2.97 -32.89
N TRP A 61 7.41 3.90 -33.19
CA TRP A 61 6.29 3.73 -34.12
C TRP A 61 6.69 4.29 -35.50
N SER A 62 7.90 3.96 -35.97
CA SER A 62 8.41 4.30 -37.30
C SER A 62 8.07 3.22 -38.33
#